data_AF-A0A2E0R4K1-F1
#
_entry.id   AF-A0A2E0R4K1-F1
#
_cell.length_a   1.000
_cell.length_b   1.000
_cell.length_c   1.000
_cell.angle_alpha   90.00
_cell.angle_beta   90.00
_cell.angle_gamma   90.00
#
_symmetry.space_group_name_H-M   'P 1'
#
loop_
_entity.id
_entity.type
_entity.pdbx_description
1 polymer ?
#
loop_
_entity_poly.entity_id
_entity_poly.type
_entity_poly.pdbx_seq_one_letter_code
_entity_poly.pdbx_strand_id
1 'polypeptide(L)'
;MTLAEELEALLPPGMDKRYGDLVLRHCETAGFSARHIRNTESDEGLDQIDSVEGLRELAKYTPDGEYRPLKTAPTLRCGWITRTECPSEFLKRLDAIYPGVFATWIAYSRGELDPVPLRDTLERQTGMYRFAGAINDQMANRIMRELCSPGCIRKIAWPIDDKCAVSRLKSGKRSVPVICTEACTFAVSEARRLAKEAYDRENAPA
;
A
#
# COMPACT_ATOMS: atom_id res chain seq x y z
N MET A 1 18.83 4.28 13.98
CA MET A 1 17.90 3.18 14.31
C MET A 1 17.61 2.39 13.05
N THR A 2 17.87 1.08 13.08
CA THR A 2 17.61 0.16 11.96
C THR A 2 16.10 -0.04 11.77
N LEU A 3 15.67 -0.60 10.62
CA LEU A 3 14.25 -0.92 10.43
C LEU A 3 13.74 -1.98 11.41
N ALA A 4 14.60 -2.90 11.85
CA ALA A 4 14.25 -3.91 12.85
C ALA A 4 13.95 -3.28 14.21
N GLU A 5 14.80 -2.36 14.65
CA GLU A 5 14.58 -1.60 15.89
C GLU A 5 13.31 -0.74 15.80
N GLU A 6 13.01 -0.15 14.65
CA GLU A 6 11.76 0.58 14.40
C GLU A 6 10.52 -0.33 14.46
N LEU A 7 10.62 -1.55 13.94
CA LEU A 7 9.55 -2.55 14.05
C LEU A 7 9.29 -2.90 15.52
N GLU A 8 10.34 -3.15 16.30
CA GLU A 8 10.23 -3.48 17.72
C GLU A 8 9.62 -2.33 18.53
N ALA A 9 10.05 -1.09 18.27
CA ALA A 9 9.48 0.10 18.89
C ALA A 9 8.01 0.31 18.52
N LEU A 10 7.65 0.06 17.26
CA LEU A 10 6.27 0.16 16.79
C LEU A 10 5.42 -1.02 17.27
N LEU A 11 5.96 -2.20 17.50
CA LEU A 11 5.20 -3.39 17.89
C LEU A 11 5.77 -3.98 19.18
N PRO A 12 5.57 -3.32 20.33
CA PRO A 12 6.04 -3.84 21.61
C PRO A 12 5.32 -5.14 21.96
N PRO A 13 5.92 -6.00 22.81
CA PRO A 13 5.30 -7.25 23.21
C PRO A 13 3.91 -7.05 23.84
N GLY A 14 3.00 -7.98 23.56
CA GLY A 14 1.61 -7.94 24.01
C GLY A 14 0.70 -6.95 23.26
N MET A 15 1.22 -6.30 22.21
CA MET A 15 0.45 -5.38 21.37
C MET A 15 0.16 -5.96 19.99
N ASP A 16 -1.06 -5.69 19.52
CA ASP A 16 -1.47 -5.94 18.15
C ASP A 16 -1.60 -4.61 17.40
N LYS A 17 -1.12 -4.57 16.15
CA LYS A 17 -1.34 -3.45 15.24
C LYS A 17 -1.86 -3.91 13.88
N ARG A 18 -2.79 -3.14 13.33
CA ARG A 18 -3.21 -3.28 11.93
C ARG A 18 -2.14 -2.73 11.00
N TYR A 19 -1.88 -3.43 9.91
CA TYR A 19 -0.97 -3.03 8.86
C TYR A 19 -1.54 -3.49 7.51
N GLY A 20 -2.29 -2.61 6.85
CA GLY A 20 -3.07 -3.01 5.68
C GLY A 20 -4.16 -4.01 6.05
N ASP A 21 -4.21 -5.11 5.30
CA ASP A 21 -5.09 -6.25 5.59
C ASP A 21 -4.50 -7.22 6.63
N LEU A 22 -3.38 -6.87 7.26
CA LEU A 22 -2.72 -7.70 8.26
C LEU A 22 -2.99 -7.23 9.68
N VAL A 23 -3.00 -8.19 10.59
CA VAL A 23 -2.79 -7.95 12.03
C VAL A 23 -1.42 -8.47 12.38
N LEU A 24 -0.57 -7.56 12.84
CA LEU A 24 0.76 -7.85 13.37
C LEU A 24 0.65 -8.00 14.88
N ARG A 25 1.32 -9.01 15.43
CA ARG A 25 1.41 -9.25 16.87
C ARG A 25 2.84 -9.56 17.25
N HIS A 26 3.26 -9.08 18.41
CA HIS A 26 4.51 -9.47 19.06
C HIS A 26 4.21 -10.13 20.40
N CYS A 27 4.64 -11.38 20.57
CA CYS A 27 4.56 -12.13 21.81
C CYS A 27 5.97 -12.34 22.36
N GLU A 28 6.20 -12.09 23.66
CA GLU A 28 7.54 -12.19 24.26
C GLU A 28 8.19 -13.56 24.06
N THR A 29 7.40 -14.64 24.11
CA THR A 29 7.89 -16.02 24.02
C THR A 29 7.79 -16.64 22.64
N ALA A 30 6.87 -16.16 21.80
CA ALA A 30 6.60 -16.72 20.47
C ALA A 30 7.04 -15.81 19.31
N GLY A 31 7.63 -14.66 19.61
CA GLY A 31 8.13 -13.71 18.62
C GLY A 31 7.03 -12.95 17.88
N PHE A 32 7.33 -12.61 16.62
CA PHE A 32 6.47 -11.84 15.74
C PHE A 32 5.57 -12.76 14.93
N SER A 33 4.33 -12.32 14.72
CA SER A 33 3.39 -12.99 13.83
C SER A 33 2.58 -12.01 12.99
N ALA A 34 2.23 -12.45 11.79
CA ALA A 34 1.31 -11.75 10.92
C ALA A 34 0.26 -12.72 10.37
N ARG A 35 -0.97 -12.24 10.29
CA ARG A 35 -2.13 -12.95 9.72
C ARG A 35 -3.05 -11.95 9.04
N HIS A 36 -3.98 -12.46 8.23
CA HIS A 36 -5.02 -11.60 7.65
C HIS A 36 -6.01 -11.11 8.72
N ILE A 37 -6.53 -9.87 8.58
CA ILE A 37 -7.47 -9.23 9.51
C ILE A 37 -8.81 -9.97 9.66
N ARG A 38 -9.14 -10.86 8.72
CA ARG A 38 -10.32 -11.74 8.80
C ARG A 38 -10.09 -12.98 9.68
N ASN A 39 -8.87 -13.23 10.15
CA ASN A 39 -8.49 -14.39 10.97
C ASN A 39 -8.06 -13.97 12.39
N THR A 40 -8.69 -12.95 12.96
CA THR A 40 -8.28 -12.40 14.26
C THR A 40 -8.73 -13.21 15.47
N GLU A 41 -9.75 -14.06 15.31
CA GLU A 41 -10.40 -14.74 16.45
C GLU A 41 -9.63 -15.98 16.93
N SER A 42 -8.99 -16.73 16.01
CA SER A 42 -8.23 -17.93 16.34
C SER A 42 -7.10 -18.19 15.34
N ASP A 43 -6.07 -18.89 15.81
CA ASP A 43 -4.98 -19.44 14.97
C ASP A 43 -5.32 -20.84 14.44
N GLU A 44 -6.38 -21.47 14.96
CA GLU A 44 -6.77 -22.82 14.57
C GLU A 44 -7.18 -22.88 13.10
N GLY A 45 -6.64 -23.87 12.39
CA GLY A 45 -6.93 -24.09 10.97
C GLY A 45 -6.26 -23.11 10.01
N LEU A 46 -5.33 -22.26 10.46
CA LEU A 46 -4.54 -21.40 9.57
C LEU A 46 -3.33 -22.14 9.01
N ASP A 47 -3.13 -22.03 7.70
CA ASP A 47 -1.96 -22.57 7.02
C ASP A 47 -0.71 -21.81 7.45
N GLN A 48 0.29 -22.54 7.96
CA GLN A 48 1.55 -21.95 8.39
C GLN A 48 2.47 -21.73 7.17
N ILE A 49 2.94 -20.51 7.00
CA ILE A 49 3.87 -20.13 5.94
C ILE A 49 5.11 -19.49 6.56
N ASP A 50 6.20 -20.26 6.65
CA ASP A 50 7.41 -19.86 7.38
C ASP A 50 8.54 -19.35 6.48
N SER A 51 8.32 -19.22 5.17
CA SER A 51 9.32 -18.74 4.23
C SER A 51 8.90 -17.45 3.53
N VAL A 52 9.89 -16.63 3.21
CA VAL A 52 9.72 -15.41 2.41
C VAL A 52 9.18 -15.76 1.02
N GLU A 53 9.66 -16.86 0.44
CA GLU A 53 9.23 -17.38 -0.86
C GLU A 53 7.76 -17.78 -0.83
N GLY A 54 7.34 -18.53 0.20
CA GLY A 54 5.94 -18.93 0.36
C GLY A 54 5.00 -17.74 0.50
N LEU A 55 5.40 -16.71 1.27
CA LEU A 55 4.62 -15.48 1.40
C LEU A 55 4.59 -14.66 0.11
N ARG A 56 5.67 -14.67 -0.66
CA ARG A 56 5.71 -14.04 -1.98
C ARG A 56 4.76 -14.74 -2.94
N GLU A 57 4.74 -16.08 -2.98
CA GLU A 57 3.77 -16.85 -3.76
C GLU A 57 2.33 -16.58 -3.32
N LEU A 58 2.06 -16.58 -2.01
CA LEU A 58 0.75 -16.21 -1.45
C LEU A 58 0.30 -14.83 -1.95
N ALA A 59 1.20 -13.85 -1.99
CA ALA A 59 0.88 -12.49 -2.39
C ALA A 59 0.72 -12.33 -3.92
N LYS A 60 1.04 -13.35 -4.73
CA LYS A 60 0.89 -13.29 -6.20
C LYS A 60 -0.55 -13.32 -6.67
N TYR A 61 -1.45 -14.02 -5.98
CA TYR A 61 -2.78 -14.29 -6.50
C TYR A 61 -3.89 -13.88 -5.53
N THR A 62 -5.07 -13.56 -6.07
CA THR A 62 -6.31 -13.32 -5.32
C THR A 62 -6.90 -14.64 -4.82
N PRO A 63 -7.94 -14.63 -3.96
CA PRO A 63 -8.67 -15.84 -3.60
C PRO A 63 -9.21 -16.63 -4.80
N ASP A 64 -9.60 -15.91 -5.86
CA ASP A 64 -10.15 -16.50 -7.09
C ASP A 64 -9.06 -16.97 -8.08
N GLY A 65 -7.78 -16.83 -7.72
CA GLY A 65 -6.64 -17.26 -8.56
C GLY A 65 -6.13 -16.21 -9.55
N GLU A 66 -6.71 -15.01 -9.58
CA GLU A 66 -6.27 -13.92 -10.45
C GLU A 66 -4.94 -13.32 -10.00
N TYR A 67 -4.09 -12.92 -10.93
CA TYR A 67 -2.81 -12.27 -10.58
C TYR A 67 -3.04 -10.91 -9.90
N ARG A 68 -2.25 -10.63 -8.85
CA ARG A 68 -2.24 -9.37 -8.09
C ARG A 68 -1.07 -8.49 -8.53
N PRO A 69 -1.21 -7.66 -9.57
CA PRO A 69 -0.17 -6.71 -9.95
C PRO A 69 0.04 -5.64 -8.87
N LEU A 70 -1.02 -5.19 -8.22
CA LEU A 70 -0.97 -4.27 -7.09
C LEU A 70 -1.07 -5.05 -5.77
N LYS A 71 0.05 -5.22 -5.08
CA LYS A 71 0.11 -5.97 -3.81
C LYS A 71 -0.67 -5.33 -2.67
N THR A 72 -0.97 -4.03 -2.79
CA THR A 72 -1.81 -3.28 -1.85
C THR A 72 -3.26 -3.16 -2.31
N ALA A 73 -3.72 -3.93 -3.30
CA ALA A 73 -5.15 -4.11 -3.51
C ALA A 73 -5.72 -4.95 -2.35
N PRO A 74 -6.94 -4.66 -1.85
CA PRO A 74 -7.57 -5.32 -0.70
C PRO A 74 -8.13 -6.72 -1.07
N THR A 75 -7.27 -7.52 -1.68
CA THR A 75 -7.58 -8.83 -2.30
C THR A 75 -6.57 -9.89 -1.87
N LEU A 76 -5.88 -9.68 -0.75
CA LEU A 76 -4.97 -10.67 -0.19
C LEU A 76 -5.79 -11.86 0.34
N ARG A 77 -5.33 -13.08 0.06
CA ARG A 77 -5.97 -14.30 0.57
C ARG A 77 -5.87 -14.34 2.10
N CYS A 78 -6.90 -14.86 2.76
CA CYS A 78 -6.92 -15.14 4.19
C CYS A 78 -6.59 -16.62 4.46
N GLY A 79 -6.65 -17.05 5.72
CA GLY A 79 -6.48 -18.48 6.09
C GLY A 79 -5.03 -18.92 6.32
N TRP A 80 -4.11 -17.97 6.51
CA TRP A 80 -2.69 -18.26 6.73
C TRP A 80 -2.13 -17.46 7.92
N ILE A 81 -1.00 -17.93 8.43
CA ILE A 81 -0.21 -17.25 9.45
C ILE A 81 1.28 -17.46 9.21
N THR A 82 2.08 -16.45 9.55
CA THR A 82 3.54 -16.56 9.56
C THR A 82 4.08 -16.15 10.93
N ARG A 83 5.11 -16.85 11.42
CA ARG A 83 5.73 -16.58 12.72
C ARG A 83 7.25 -16.65 12.67
N THR A 84 7.93 -15.74 13.35
CA THR A 84 9.39 -15.78 13.53
C THR A 84 9.80 -14.96 14.75
N GLU A 85 10.82 -15.43 15.46
CA GLU A 85 11.42 -14.72 16.59
C GLU A 85 12.33 -13.57 16.14
N CYS A 86 12.77 -13.55 14.88
CA CYS A 86 13.73 -12.58 14.37
C CYS A 86 13.01 -11.35 13.75
N PRO A 87 13.19 -10.13 14.30
CA PRO A 87 12.54 -8.93 13.75
C PRO A 87 12.94 -8.64 12.30
N SER A 88 14.22 -8.85 11.95
CA SER A 88 14.72 -8.60 10.59
C SER A 88 14.13 -9.58 9.57
N GLU A 89 13.91 -10.83 9.97
CA GLU A 89 13.25 -11.83 9.14
C GLU A 89 11.76 -11.51 9.01
N PHE A 90 11.10 -11.07 10.08
CA PHE A 90 9.72 -10.63 10.04
C PHE A 90 9.52 -9.48 9.04
N LEU A 91 10.45 -8.52 8.99
CA LEU A 91 10.41 -7.45 7.99
C LEU A 91 10.51 -7.96 6.56
N LYS A 92 11.39 -8.93 6.26
CA LYS A 92 11.47 -9.53 4.92
C LYS A 92 10.17 -10.23 4.54
N ARG A 93 9.51 -10.86 5.51
CA ARG A 93 8.21 -11.50 5.33
C ARG A 93 7.10 -10.47 5.06
N LEU A 94 7.09 -9.35 5.79
CA LEU A 94 6.18 -8.23 5.48
C LEU A 94 6.46 -7.63 4.10
N ASP A 95 7.73 -7.51 3.71
CA ASP A 95 8.14 -7.01 2.40
C ASP A 95 7.74 -7.95 1.25
N ALA A 96 7.75 -9.26 1.47
CA ALA A 96 7.23 -10.24 0.51
C ALA A 96 5.73 -10.05 0.22
N ILE A 97 4.95 -9.60 1.21
CA ILE A 97 3.51 -9.36 1.07
C ILE A 97 3.24 -7.93 0.55
N TYR A 98 3.89 -6.94 1.15
CA TYR A 98 3.74 -5.51 0.85
C TYR A 98 5.10 -4.85 0.59
N PRO A 99 5.64 -4.99 -0.64
CA PRO A 99 6.99 -4.53 -0.97
C PRO A 99 7.22 -3.04 -0.68
N GLY A 100 8.29 -2.74 0.04
CA GLY A 100 8.79 -1.42 0.40
C GLY A 100 7.89 -0.62 1.35
N VAL A 101 6.73 -1.12 1.74
CA VAL A 101 5.72 -0.31 2.43
C VAL A 101 6.17 0.12 3.82
N PHE A 102 6.81 -0.77 4.59
CA PHE A 102 7.25 -0.44 5.95
C PHE A 102 8.39 0.58 5.93
N ALA A 103 9.40 0.36 5.07
CA ALA A 103 10.50 1.30 4.90
C ALA A 103 10.02 2.68 4.43
N THR A 104 9.06 2.71 3.49
CA THR A 104 8.42 3.94 3.02
C THR A 104 7.73 4.69 4.17
N TRP A 105 7.02 3.96 5.04
CA TRP A 105 6.38 4.56 6.22
C TRP A 105 7.42 5.16 7.19
N ILE A 106 8.51 4.46 7.50
CA ILE A 106 9.55 4.96 8.40
C ILE A 106 10.22 6.21 7.83
N ALA A 107 10.63 6.20 6.56
CA ALA A 107 11.26 7.36 5.93
C ALA A 107 10.29 8.57 5.93
N TYR A 108 9.01 8.32 5.60
CA TYR A 108 7.99 9.36 5.64
C TYR A 108 7.71 9.89 7.05
N SER A 109 7.66 9.03 8.07
CA SER A 109 7.37 9.46 9.44
C SER A 109 8.50 10.31 10.03
N ARG A 110 9.74 10.07 9.59
CA ARG A 110 10.93 10.83 9.97
C ARG A 110 11.15 12.13 9.18
N GLY A 111 10.37 12.40 8.14
CA GLY A 111 10.60 13.57 7.29
C GLY A 111 11.70 13.37 6.24
N GLU A 112 12.16 12.14 6.01
CA GLU A 112 13.24 11.80 5.08
C GLU A 112 12.71 11.49 3.66
N LEU A 113 11.39 11.34 3.53
CA LEU A 113 10.70 11.10 2.27
C LEU A 113 9.51 12.03 2.14
N ASP A 114 9.56 12.90 1.14
CA ASP A 114 8.44 13.75 0.77
C ASP A 114 7.60 13.12 -0.34
N PRO A 115 6.25 13.15 -0.23
CA PRO A 115 5.39 12.72 -1.29
C PRO A 115 5.56 13.55 -2.57
N VAL A 116 5.52 12.88 -3.72
CA VAL A 116 5.64 13.52 -5.03
C VAL A 116 4.27 13.96 -5.51
N PRO A 117 4.07 15.24 -5.88
CA PRO A 117 2.81 15.71 -6.44
C PRO A 117 2.34 14.88 -7.65
N LEU A 118 1.03 14.75 -7.81
CA LEU A 118 0.44 14.06 -8.94
C LEU A 118 0.87 14.71 -10.26
N ARG A 119 0.88 16.05 -10.34
CA ARG A 119 1.29 16.80 -11.54
C ARG A 119 2.69 16.40 -12.01
N ASP A 120 3.66 16.40 -11.11
CA ASP A 120 5.04 16.03 -11.40
C ASP A 120 5.13 14.58 -11.90
N THR A 121 4.35 13.68 -11.29
CA THR A 121 4.28 12.28 -11.72
C THR A 121 3.77 12.14 -13.14
N LEU A 122 2.75 12.92 -13.51
CA LEU A 122 2.16 12.88 -14.84
C LEU A 122 3.03 13.59 -15.90
N GLU A 123 3.78 14.62 -15.52
CA GLU A 123 4.70 15.35 -16.40
C GLU A 123 5.86 14.47 -16.88
N ARG A 124 6.33 13.53 -16.03
CA ARG A 124 7.37 12.55 -16.40
C ARG A 124 6.92 11.54 -17.47
N GLN A 125 5.62 11.43 -17.74
CA GLN A 125 5.10 10.42 -18.65
C GLN A 125 5.34 10.78 -20.11
N THR A 126 5.68 9.77 -20.91
CA THR A 126 6.00 9.93 -22.34
C THR A 126 5.15 8.98 -23.20
N GLY A 127 5.29 9.09 -24.53
CA GLY A 127 4.55 8.25 -25.48
C GLY A 127 3.04 8.33 -25.28
N MET A 128 2.36 7.17 -25.31
CA MET A 128 0.90 7.10 -25.14
C MET A 128 0.40 7.64 -23.77
N TYR A 129 1.26 7.69 -22.75
CA TYR A 129 0.93 8.17 -21.40
C TYR A 129 1.17 9.66 -21.20
N ARG A 130 1.86 10.35 -22.12
CA ARG A 130 2.02 11.82 -22.06
C ARG A 130 0.68 12.54 -21.90
N PHE A 131 -0.37 11.99 -22.49
CA PHE A 131 -1.72 12.54 -22.44
C PHE A 131 -2.34 12.54 -21.03
N ALA A 132 -1.83 11.71 -20.11
CA ALA A 132 -2.29 11.68 -18.73
C ALA A 132 -2.09 13.01 -18.00
N GLY A 133 -1.10 13.82 -18.40
CA GLY A 133 -0.86 15.16 -17.84
C GLY A 133 -1.98 16.17 -18.10
N ALA A 134 -2.88 15.90 -19.05
CA ALA A 134 -3.97 16.81 -19.43
C ALA A 134 -5.20 16.76 -18.49
N ILE A 135 -5.20 15.91 -17.46
CA ILE A 135 -6.33 15.85 -16.51
C ILE A 135 -6.49 17.17 -15.75
N ASN A 136 -7.72 17.57 -15.42
CA ASN A 136 -7.95 18.67 -14.48
C ASN A 136 -8.08 18.15 -13.03
N ASP A 137 -8.23 19.05 -12.06
CA ASP A 137 -8.31 18.67 -10.64
C ASP A 137 -9.56 17.84 -10.31
N GLN A 138 -10.66 18.05 -11.02
CA GLN A 138 -11.86 17.23 -10.85
C GLN A 138 -11.58 15.78 -11.25
N MET A 139 -10.86 15.58 -12.35
CA MET A 139 -10.44 14.26 -12.82
C MET A 139 -9.42 13.64 -11.87
N ALA A 140 -8.46 14.41 -11.33
CA ALA A 140 -7.55 13.94 -10.29
C ALA A 140 -8.29 13.44 -9.04
N ASN A 141 -9.25 14.22 -8.55
CA ASN A 141 -10.11 13.82 -7.42
C ASN A 141 -10.96 12.59 -7.73
N ARG A 142 -11.42 12.42 -8.98
CA ARG A 142 -12.10 11.20 -9.43
C ARG A 142 -11.20 9.98 -9.31
N ILE A 143 -9.94 10.06 -9.75
CA ILE A 143 -8.96 8.96 -9.59
C ILE A 143 -8.83 8.56 -8.12
N MET A 144 -8.64 9.54 -7.23
CA MET A 144 -8.49 9.27 -5.79
C MET A 144 -9.73 8.55 -5.21
N ARG A 145 -10.93 8.99 -5.59
CA ARG A 145 -12.19 8.48 -5.05
C ARG A 145 -12.63 7.16 -5.68
N GLU A 146 -12.56 7.05 -7.01
CA GLU A 146 -13.16 5.96 -7.78
C GLU A 146 -12.18 4.80 -8.00
N LEU A 147 -10.88 5.08 -8.09
CA LEU A 147 -9.84 4.06 -8.24
C LEU A 147 -9.13 3.76 -6.92
N CYS A 148 -8.53 4.77 -6.28
CA CYS A 148 -7.63 4.54 -5.16
C CYS A 148 -8.36 4.12 -3.88
N SER A 149 -9.42 4.83 -3.50
CA SER A 149 -10.15 4.58 -2.26
C SER A 149 -10.76 3.17 -2.17
N PRO A 150 -11.42 2.62 -3.19
CA PRO A 150 -11.91 1.24 -3.15
C PRO A 150 -10.84 0.21 -3.56
N GLY A 151 -9.87 0.60 -4.39
CA GLY A 151 -8.93 -0.31 -5.03
C GLY A 151 -7.61 -0.52 -4.29
N CYS A 152 -7.32 0.23 -3.22
CA CYS A 152 -6.02 0.17 -2.56
C CYS A 152 -6.12 0.44 -1.04
N ILE A 153 -5.38 -0.35 -0.25
CA ILE A 153 -5.28 -0.15 1.20
C ILE A 153 -4.38 1.04 1.59
N ARG A 154 -3.59 1.58 0.63
CA ARG A 154 -2.68 2.69 0.90
C ARG A 154 -3.47 3.98 1.06
N LYS A 155 -3.07 4.79 2.05
CA LYS A 155 -3.54 6.17 2.23
C LYS A 155 -2.70 7.11 1.38
N ILE A 156 -3.37 7.90 0.54
CA ILE A 156 -2.71 8.92 -0.30
C ILE A 156 -2.06 9.98 0.59
N ALA A 157 -0.76 10.19 0.38
CA ALA A 157 0.01 11.24 1.02
C ALA A 157 0.47 12.30 0.01
N TRP A 158 0.46 12.00 -1.29
CA TRP A 158 0.81 12.94 -2.34
C TRP A 158 -0.30 13.98 -2.57
N PRO A 159 0.05 15.27 -2.77
CA PRO A 159 -0.89 16.29 -3.18
C PRO A 159 -1.18 16.22 -4.69
N ILE A 160 -2.20 16.95 -5.16
CA ILE A 160 -2.39 17.12 -6.61
C ILE A 160 -1.20 17.92 -7.17
N ASP A 161 -0.93 19.08 -6.58
CA ASP A 161 0.16 20.00 -6.90
C ASP A 161 0.70 20.68 -5.62
N ASP A 162 1.69 21.56 -5.75
CA ASP A 162 2.29 22.29 -4.62
C ASP A 162 1.33 23.27 -3.92
N LYS A 163 0.21 23.63 -4.54
CA LYS A 163 -0.78 24.55 -3.97
C LYS A 163 -1.80 23.82 -3.10
N CYS A 164 -2.00 22.52 -3.33
CA CYS A 164 -2.93 21.68 -2.60
C CYS A 164 -2.22 20.82 -1.53
N ALA A 165 -1.61 21.48 -0.53
CA ALA A 165 -0.91 20.79 0.55
C ALA A 165 -1.81 19.77 1.29
N VAL A 166 -1.31 18.55 1.45
CA VAL A 166 -1.99 17.47 2.20
C VAL A 166 -1.41 17.38 3.60
N SER A 167 -2.28 17.26 4.61
CA SER A 167 -1.87 17.05 5.99
C SER A 167 -1.02 15.78 6.14
N ARG A 168 0.12 15.91 6.82
CA ARG A 168 1.02 14.75 7.05
C ARG A 168 0.30 13.64 7.81
N LEU A 169 0.38 12.42 7.30
CA LEU A 169 -0.23 11.24 7.92
C LEU A 169 0.51 10.87 9.21
N LYS A 170 -0.24 10.49 10.24
CA LYS A 170 0.29 10.10 11.55
C LYS A 170 -0.03 8.63 11.86
N SER A 171 0.82 7.98 12.64
CA SER A 171 0.53 6.64 13.14
C SER A 171 -0.65 6.66 14.11
N GLY A 172 -1.54 5.68 14.00
CA GLY A 172 -2.58 5.45 15.01
C GLY A 172 -2.05 4.61 16.18
N LYS A 173 -2.75 4.66 17.32
CA LYS A 173 -2.41 3.80 18.48
C LYS A 173 -2.45 2.30 18.16
N ARG A 174 -3.35 1.87 17.26
CA ARG A 174 -3.56 0.45 16.90
C ARG A 174 -3.28 0.15 15.42
N SER A 175 -2.62 1.04 14.70
CA SER A 175 -2.32 0.82 13.27
C SER A 175 -1.01 1.46 12.85
N VAL A 176 -0.28 0.74 12.01
CA VAL A 176 0.84 1.24 11.23
C VAL A 176 0.28 1.66 9.86
N PRO A 177 0.38 2.94 9.46
CA PRO A 177 -0.13 3.39 8.18
C PRO A 177 0.59 2.72 6.99
N VAL A 178 -0.20 2.31 6.00
CA VAL A 178 0.27 1.93 4.68
C VAL A 178 0.07 3.15 3.79
N ILE A 179 1.14 3.79 3.34
CA ILE A 179 1.07 5.11 2.67
C ILE A 179 1.37 5.00 1.18
N CYS A 180 0.81 5.94 0.41
CA CYS A 180 1.08 6.12 -1.02
C CYS A 180 1.71 7.51 -1.18
N THR A 181 3.02 7.55 -1.44
CA THR A 181 3.81 8.78 -1.56
C THR A 181 3.94 9.27 -3.00
N GLU A 182 3.57 8.45 -3.99
CA GLU A 182 3.53 8.82 -5.40
C GLU A 182 2.43 8.03 -6.11
N ALA A 183 1.84 8.60 -7.15
CA ALA A 183 0.79 7.94 -7.94
C ALA A 183 1.35 6.72 -8.69
N CYS A 184 0.71 5.55 -8.53
CA CYS A 184 1.17 4.34 -9.20
C CYS A 184 0.74 4.28 -10.67
N THR A 185 1.25 3.29 -11.41
CA THR A 185 0.95 3.07 -12.83
C THR A 185 -0.55 2.89 -13.13
N PHE A 186 -1.34 2.38 -12.17
CA PHE A 186 -2.81 2.30 -12.31
C PHE A 186 -3.45 3.69 -12.31
N ALA A 187 -3.00 4.59 -11.42
CA ALA A 187 -3.47 5.97 -11.39
C ALA A 187 -3.07 6.74 -12.66
N VAL A 188 -1.85 6.51 -13.17
CA VAL A 188 -1.39 7.09 -14.45
C VAL A 188 -2.22 6.59 -15.63
N SER A 189 -2.53 5.29 -15.66
CA SER A 189 -3.38 4.69 -16.70
C SER A 189 -4.79 5.25 -16.68
N GLU A 190 -5.35 5.44 -15.48
CA GLU A 190 -6.67 6.03 -15.30
C GLU A 190 -6.69 7.53 -15.67
N ALA A 191 -5.64 8.27 -15.32
CA ALA A 191 -5.48 9.66 -15.75
C ALA A 191 -5.49 9.77 -17.28
N ARG A 192 -4.76 8.88 -17.97
CA ARG A 192 -4.77 8.80 -19.44
C ARG A 192 -6.17 8.51 -19.99
N ARG A 193 -6.90 7.54 -19.41
CA ARG A 193 -8.26 7.17 -19.85
C ARG A 193 -9.19 8.37 -19.74
N LEU A 194 -9.21 9.02 -18.58
CA LEU A 194 -10.04 10.20 -18.32
C LEU A 194 -9.69 11.35 -19.27
N ALA A 195 -8.40 11.65 -19.45
CA ALA A 195 -7.95 12.70 -20.37
C ALA A 195 -8.46 12.42 -21.80
N LYS A 196 -8.32 11.17 -22.26
CA LYS A 196 -8.82 10.74 -23.59
C LYS A 196 -10.33 10.92 -23.71
N GLU A 197 -11.10 10.52 -22.72
CA GLU A 197 -12.56 10.68 -22.72
C GLU A 197 -13.01 12.14 -22.75
N ALA A 198 -12.29 13.03 -22.08
CA ALA A 198 -12.58 14.46 -22.13
C ALA A 198 -12.30 15.03 -23.52
N TYR A 199 -11.14 14.72 -24.09
CA TYR A 199 -10.78 15.15 -25.44
C TYR A 199 -11.75 14.62 -26.50
N ASP A 200 -12.06 13.33 -26.48
CA ASP A 200 -12.96 12.73 -27.46
C ASP A 200 -14.38 13.34 -27.37
N ARG A 201 -14.83 13.73 -26.17
CA ARG A 201 -16.12 14.42 -25.96
C ARG A 201 -16.12 15.85 -26.51
N GLU A 202 -15.03 16.58 -26.32
CA GLU A 202 -14.86 17.95 -26.84
C GLU A 202 -14.74 17.99 -28.37
N ASN A 203 -14.26 16.89 -28.98
CA ASN A 203 -14.03 16.77 -30.41
C ASN A 203 -15.01 15.80 -31.10
N ALA A 204 -16.14 15.48 -30.46
CA ALA A 204 -17.15 14.61 -31.03
C ALA A 204 -17.77 15.27 -32.28
N PRO A 205 -17.97 14.52 -33.39
CA PRO A 205 -18.65 15.07 -34.56
C PRO A 205 -20.09 15.46 -34.19
N ALA A 206 -20.52 16.62 -34.70
CA ALA A 206 -21.86 17.16 -34.52
C ALA A 206 -22.95 16.26 -35.13
#